data_AF-A0A3L6Q5E8-F1
#
_entry.id   AF-A0A3L6Q5E8-F1
#
_cell.length_a   1.000
_cell.length_b   1.000
_cell.length_c   1.000
_cell.angle_alpha   90.00
_cell.angle_beta   90.00
_cell.angle_gamma   90.00
#
_symmetry.space_group_name_H-M   'P 1'
#
loop_
_entity.id
_entity.type
_entity.pdbx_description
1 polymer ?
#
loop_
_entity_poly.entity_id
_entity_poly.type
_entity_poly.pdbx_seq_one_letter_code
_entity_poly.pdbx_strand_id
1 'polypeptide(L)'
;MNYGRRFMRFFDAGPRAFGCLRYLHIQCVALSINDMANVLEKCNKLLYLSLKMCDFGSESALKMEHPQLTILELSYWKCASVQLICLPSLVQLTCEIWVQPEAPKLAGPWLQNLQFLYLRRIHEECDLDWTLFFLQAAPLLKRMIVEILYRLSKVWDHTSCAHEEDEPKEFTELCQLLYQKKGDSLTWDAPDDLKHYCLKELIVNGYQIEEKFMRYTRRVVEAAVNLELLIGCKKYKLYISCIRLFNWQFKECPVI
;
A
#
# COMPACT_ATOMS: atom_id res chain seq x y z
N MET A 1 -12.13 -1.89 26.53
CA MET A 1 -13.14 -2.92 26.14
C MET A 1 -12.59 -3.68 24.95
N ASN A 2 -12.64 -5.02 24.94
CA ASN A 2 -12.07 -5.82 23.85
C ASN A 2 -13.10 -5.94 22.71
N TYR A 3 -13.13 -4.95 21.81
CA TYR A 3 -14.07 -4.87 20.68
C TYR A 3 -13.96 -6.09 19.75
N GLY A 4 -12.78 -6.71 19.65
CA GLY A 4 -12.56 -7.95 18.90
C GLY A 4 -13.45 -9.09 19.36
N ARG A 5 -13.46 -9.38 20.67
CA ARG A 5 -14.34 -10.44 21.22
C ARG A 5 -15.82 -10.15 20.99
N ARG A 6 -16.24 -8.88 21.01
CA ARG A 6 -17.65 -8.51 20.73
C ARG A 6 -17.98 -8.72 19.25
N PHE A 7 -17.07 -8.32 18.36
CA PHE A 7 -17.19 -8.56 16.92
C PHE A 7 -17.30 -10.05 16.63
N MET A 8 -16.40 -10.89 17.18
CA MET A 8 -16.45 -12.34 16.94
C MET A 8 -17.73 -12.99 17.48
N ARG A 9 -18.23 -12.58 18.65
CA ARG A 9 -19.54 -13.07 19.15
C ARG A 9 -20.70 -12.71 18.22
N PHE A 10 -20.68 -11.52 17.63
CA PHE A 10 -21.69 -11.11 16.64
C PHE A 10 -21.53 -11.89 15.33
N PHE A 11 -20.29 -12.08 14.89
CA PHE A 11 -19.93 -12.86 13.72
C PHE A 11 -20.41 -14.31 13.80
N ASP A 12 -20.14 -14.98 14.93
CA ASP A 12 -20.54 -16.36 15.17
C ASP A 12 -22.05 -16.53 15.35
N ALA A 13 -22.76 -15.49 15.80
CA ALA A 13 -24.23 -15.50 15.88
C ALA A 13 -24.92 -15.37 14.51
N GLY A 14 -24.22 -14.86 13.49
CA GLY A 14 -24.78 -14.51 12.18
C GLY A 14 -24.11 -15.15 10.96
N PRO A 15 -23.72 -16.44 10.95
CA PRO A 15 -22.86 -17.00 9.91
C PRO A 15 -23.44 -16.90 8.49
N ARG A 16 -24.77 -17.00 8.35
CA ARG A 16 -25.44 -16.84 7.04
C ARG A 16 -25.36 -15.41 6.49
N ALA A 17 -25.45 -14.42 7.37
CA ALA A 17 -25.37 -13.02 6.97
C ALA A 17 -23.94 -12.69 6.49
N PHE A 18 -22.93 -13.12 7.24
CA PHE A 18 -21.53 -12.95 6.88
C PHE A 18 -21.11 -13.76 5.64
N GLY A 19 -21.65 -14.97 5.46
CA GLY A 19 -21.41 -15.76 4.25
C GLY A 19 -22.00 -15.19 2.96
N CYS A 20 -22.87 -14.18 3.05
CA CYS A 20 -23.37 -13.44 1.89
C CYS A 20 -22.75 -12.05 1.73
N LEU A 21 -21.86 -11.65 2.64
CA LEU A 21 -21.29 -10.32 2.68
C LEU A 21 -20.32 -10.11 1.52
N ARG A 22 -20.48 -8.98 0.82
CA ARG A 22 -19.60 -8.58 -0.29
C ARG A 22 -18.58 -7.51 0.10
N TYR A 23 -18.89 -6.74 1.14
CA TYR A 23 -18.11 -5.61 1.61
C TYR A 23 -17.94 -5.75 3.12
N LEU A 24 -16.69 -5.79 3.57
CA LEU A 24 -16.35 -5.84 4.99
C LEU A 24 -15.32 -4.76 5.29
N HIS A 25 -15.69 -3.87 6.22
CA HIS A 25 -14.80 -2.86 6.75
C HIS A 25 -14.69 -3.07 8.26
N ILE A 26 -13.46 -3.26 8.73
CA ILE A 26 -13.14 -3.42 10.14
C ILE A 26 -12.16 -2.32 10.51
N GLN A 27 -12.50 -1.56 11.54
CA GLN A 27 -11.67 -0.45 12.04
C GLN A 27 -11.52 -0.52 13.55
N CYS A 28 -10.31 -0.31 14.05
CA CYS A 28 -10.00 -0.24 15.49
C CYS A 28 -10.37 -1.52 16.25
N VAL A 29 -10.15 -2.69 15.64
CA VAL A 29 -10.45 -4.00 16.25
C VAL A 29 -9.17 -4.82 16.38
N ALA A 30 -8.91 -5.34 17.58
CA ALA A 30 -7.87 -6.34 17.81
C ALA A 30 -8.45 -7.75 17.59
N LEU A 31 -7.91 -8.51 16.66
CA LEU A 31 -8.35 -9.87 16.32
C LEU A 31 -7.14 -10.80 16.36
N SER A 32 -7.29 -12.06 16.77
CA SER A 32 -6.20 -13.01 16.53
C SER A 32 -6.08 -13.32 15.04
N ILE A 33 -4.90 -13.82 14.60
CA ILE A 33 -4.72 -14.31 13.23
C ILE A 33 -5.78 -15.37 12.87
N ASN A 34 -6.10 -16.25 13.83
CA ASN A 34 -7.11 -17.30 13.66
C ASN A 34 -8.53 -16.72 13.51
N ASP A 35 -8.87 -15.67 14.26
CA ASP A 35 -10.15 -14.99 14.11
C ASP A 35 -10.29 -14.40 12.71
N MET A 36 -9.23 -13.75 12.21
CA MET A 36 -9.24 -13.18 10.86
C MET A 36 -9.32 -14.26 9.77
N ALA A 37 -8.58 -15.37 9.93
CA ALA A 37 -8.66 -16.49 9.00
C ALA A 37 -10.09 -17.05 8.92
N ASN A 38 -10.75 -17.24 10.07
CA ASN A 38 -12.15 -17.66 10.17
C ASN A 38 -13.11 -16.63 9.51
N VAL A 39 -12.82 -15.33 9.64
CA VAL A 39 -13.56 -14.27 8.92
C VAL A 39 -13.44 -14.43 7.41
N LEU A 40 -12.22 -14.61 6.88
CA LEU A 40 -11.98 -14.78 5.45
C LEU A 40 -12.63 -16.06 4.91
N GLU A 41 -12.55 -17.16 5.67
CA GLU A 41 -13.10 -18.46 5.26
C GLU A 41 -14.64 -18.40 5.16
N LYS A 42 -15.30 -17.87 6.19
CA LYS A 42 -16.78 -17.83 6.21
C LYS A 42 -17.35 -16.73 5.32
N CYS A 43 -16.66 -15.61 5.11
CA CYS A 43 -17.12 -14.53 4.22
C CYS A 43 -16.86 -14.85 2.73
N ASN A 44 -17.24 -16.03 2.24
CA ASN A 44 -16.81 -16.55 0.94
C ASN A 44 -17.27 -15.78 -0.32
N LYS A 45 -18.14 -14.77 -0.19
CA LYS A 45 -18.58 -13.86 -1.27
C LYS A 45 -17.93 -12.48 -1.21
N LEU A 46 -16.90 -12.31 -0.38
CA LEU A 46 -16.28 -11.01 -0.15
C LEU A 46 -15.53 -10.53 -1.39
N LEU A 47 -15.86 -9.32 -1.82
CA LEU A 47 -15.23 -8.63 -2.95
C LEU A 47 -14.35 -7.48 -2.48
N TYR A 48 -14.71 -6.85 -1.37
CA TYR A 48 -14.00 -5.73 -0.76
C TYR A 48 -13.72 -6.01 0.70
N LEU A 49 -12.45 -5.83 1.09
CA LEU A 49 -12.01 -5.90 2.48
C LEU A 49 -11.17 -4.67 2.81
N SER A 50 -11.56 -3.95 3.86
CA SER A 50 -10.81 -2.82 4.40
C SER A 50 -10.58 -3.04 5.89
N LEU A 51 -9.31 -2.98 6.27
CA LEU A 51 -8.83 -3.27 7.62
C LEU A 51 -8.00 -2.07 8.06
N LYS A 52 -8.53 -1.31 9.01
CA LYS A 52 -7.92 -0.06 9.48
C LYS A 52 -7.61 -0.14 10.97
N MET A 53 -6.42 0.27 11.39
CA MET A 53 -6.07 0.31 12.82
C MET A 53 -6.33 -1.04 13.53
N CYS A 54 -6.03 -2.14 12.84
CA CYS A 54 -6.25 -3.50 13.35
C CYS A 54 -4.96 -4.07 13.95
N ASP A 55 -5.09 -4.75 15.09
CA ASP A 55 -3.99 -5.42 15.78
C ASP A 55 -4.19 -6.93 15.69
N PHE A 56 -3.24 -7.62 15.06
CA PHE A 56 -3.26 -9.08 14.87
C PHE A 56 -2.29 -9.82 15.79
N GLY A 57 -1.67 -9.11 16.73
CA GLY A 57 -0.65 -9.65 17.62
C GLY A 57 0.73 -9.78 16.97
N SER A 58 1.69 -10.29 17.75
CA SER A 58 3.12 -10.40 17.38
C SER A 58 3.48 -11.69 16.64
N GLU A 59 2.50 -12.46 16.17
CA GLU A 59 2.73 -13.74 15.49
C GLU A 59 3.20 -13.54 14.03
N SER A 60 3.77 -14.61 13.46
CA SER A 60 4.79 -14.57 12.39
C SER A 60 4.36 -13.97 11.04
N ALA A 61 3.11 -14.12 10.63
CA ALA A 61 2.55 -13.46 9.43
C ALA A 61 1.04 -13.64 9.34
N LEU A 62 0.27 -12.59 9.01
CA LEU A 62 -1.12 -12.76 8.59
C LEU A 62 -1.15 -13.33 7.17
N LYS A 63 -1.64 -14.56 7.02
CA LYS A 63 -1.85 -15.22 5.73
C LYS A 63 -3.24 -14.91 5.20
N MET A 64 -3.32 -14.36 3.99
CA MET A 64 -4.60 -14.04 3.36
C MET A 64 -4.81 -14.85 2.08
N GLU A 65 -5.91 -15.60 2.07
CA GLU A 65 -6.38 -16.38 0.93
C GLU A 65 -7.88 -16.11 0.75
N HIS A 66 -8.27 -15.64 -0.44
CA HIS A 66 -9.68 -15.40 -0.75
C HIS A 66 -9.92 -15.40 -2.26
N PRO A 67 -10.80 -16.28 -2.79
CA PRO A 67 -10.93 -16.51 -4.22
C PRO A 67 -11.54 -15.34 -5.00
N GLN A 68 -12.42 -14.56 -4.36
CA GLN A 68 -13.20 -13.50 -5.02
C GLN A 68 -12.78 -12.08 -4.63
N LEU A 69 -11.79 -11.94 -3.74
CA LEU A 69 -11.44 -10.63 -3.21
C LEU A 69 -10.81 -9.79 -4.32
N THR A 70 -11.44 -8.66 -4.62
CA THR A 70 -11.08 -7.78 -5.74
C THR A 70 -10.37 -6.52 -5.26
N ILE A 71 -10.77 -6.01 -4.08
CA ILE A 71 -10.22 -4.79 -3.49
C ILE A 71 -9.78 -5.10 -2.06
N LEU A 72 -8.54 -4.74 -1.75
CA LEU A 72 -7.95 -4.91 -0.44
C LEU A 72 -7.32 -3.58 0.03
N GLU A 73 -7.73 -3.13 1.21
CA GLU A 73 -7.16 -1.95 1.87
C GLU A 73 -6.60 -2.30 3.25
N LEU A 74 -5.32 -2.05 3.44
CA LEU A 74 -4.58 -2.28 4.69
C LEU A 74 -4.01 -0.95 5.17
N SER A 75 -4.50 -0.42 6.29
CA SER A 75 -4.03 0.85 6.86
C SER A 75 -3.82 0.75 8.37
N TYR A 76 -2.72 1.29 8.89
CA TYR A 76 -2.37 1.30 10.32
C TYR A 76 -2.40 -0.09 10.98
N TRP A 77 -1.48 -0.96 10.62
CA TRP A 77 -1.46 -2.33 11.16
C TRP A 77 -0.36 -2.52 12.19
N LYS A 78 -0.71 -3.20 13.29
CA LYS A 78 0.26 -3.74 14.23
C LYS A 78 0.43 -5.24 13.93
N CYS A 79 1.32 -5.55 13.01
CA CYS A 79 1.66 -6.93 12.65
C CYS A 79 3.13 -6.99 12.22
N ALA A 80 3.81 -8.11 12.50
CA ALA A 80 5.22 -8.29 12.16
C ALA A 80 5.46 -8.42 10.64
N SER A 81 4.52 -9.04 9.91
CA SER A 81 4.51 -9.14 8.44
C SER A 81 3.12 -9.56 7.93
N VAL A 82 2.79 -9.21 6.68
CA VAL A 82 1.58 -9.70 5.99
C VAL A 82 2.02 -10.51 4.78
N GLN A 83 1.57 -11.75 4.72
CA GLN A 83 1.82 -12.65 3.60
C GLN A 83 0.52 -12.81 2.82
N LEU A 84 0.46 -12.17 1.66
CA LEU A 84 -0.62 -12.40 0.72
C LEU A 84 -0.25 -13.66 -0.06
N ILE A 85 -1.05 -14.72 0.01
CA ILE A 85 -0.67 -16.02 -0.58
C ILE A 85 -1.49 -16.28 -1.84
N CYS A 86 -2.80 -16.10 -1.78
CA CYS A 86 -3.70 -16.46 -2.87
C CYS A 86 -4.90 -15.51 -2.96
N LEU A 87 -4.72 -14.41 -3.70
CA LEU A 87 -5.77 -13.44 -4.04
C LEU A 87 -5.91 -13.35 -5.56
N PRO A 88 -6.39 -14.42 -6.24
CA PRO A 88 -6.34 -14.50 -7.70
C PRO A 88 -7.20 -13.44 -8.39
N SER A 89 -8.21 -12.90 -7.73
CA SER A 89 -9.11 -11.88 -8.29
C SER A 89 -8.72 -10.45 -7.90
N LEU A 90 -7.59 -10.24 -7.22
CA LEU A 90 -7.22 -8.93 -6.70
C LEU A 90 -6.89 -7.97 -7.84
N VAL A 91 -7.65 -6.88 -7.94
CA VAL A 91 -7.47 -5.83 -8.95
C VAL A 91 -6.91 -4.56 -8.31
N GLN A 92 -7.24 -4.31 -7.04
CA GLN A 92 -6.86 -3.09 -6.33
C GLN A 92 -6.26 -3.41 -4.96
N LEU A 93 -5.08 -2.87 -4.70
CA LEU A 93 -4.41 -2.95 -3.40
C LEU A 93 -4.05 -1.54 -2.91
N THR A 94 -4.49 -1.21 -1.70
CA THR A 94 -4.03 -0.04 -0.94
C THR A 94 -3.32 -0.53 0.31
N CYS A 95 -2.07 -0.09 0.53
CA CYS A 95 -1.28 -0.48 1.70
C CYS A 95 -0.47 0.70 2.24
N GLU A 96 -0.46 0.90 3.56
CA GLU A 96 0.29 1.98 4.22
C GLU A 96 1.72 1.60 4.66
N ILE A 97 2.17 0.36 4.41
CA ILE A 97 3.41 -0.17 4.99
C ILE A 97 4.24 -0.91 3.94
N TRP A 98 5.56 -0.93 4.18
CA TRP A 98 6.52 -1.84 3.54
C TRP A 98 6.00 -3.29 3.59
N VAL A 99 5.56 -3.80 2.44
CA VAL A 99 5.36 -5.24 2.25
C VAL A 99 6.76 -5.81 2.08
N GLN A 100 7.20 -6.69 2.99
CA GLN A 100 8.45 -7.43 2.78
C GLN A 100 8.36 -8.05 1.38
N PRO A 101 9.24 -7.69 0.42
CA PRO A 101 9.23 -8.31 -0.89
C PRO A 101 9.56 -9.78 -0.68
N GLU A 102 8.54 -10.63 -0.72
CA GLU A 102 8.75 -12.04 -0.99
C GLU A 102 9.38 -12.12 -2.38
N ALA A 103 10.27 -13.08 -2.65
CA ALA A 103 10.85 -13.20 -3.98
C ALA A 103 9.73 -13.13 -5.06
N PRO A 104 9.90 -12.46 -6.21
CA PRO A 104 8.83 -12.28 -7.21
C PRO A 104 8.12 -13.57 -7.62
N LYS A 105 8.82 -14.71 -7.52
CA LYS A 105 8.28 -16.05 -7.74
C LYS A 105 7.18 -16.46 -6.74
N LEU A 106 7.25 -15.97 -5.50
CA LEU A 106 6.33 -16.24 -4.42
C LEU A 106 5.13 -15.27 -4.43
N ALA A 107 5.35 -14.00 -4.80
CA ALA A 107 4.27 -13.01 -4.86
C ALA A 107 3.54 -12.94 -6.21
N GLY A 108 4.18 -13.46 -7.26
CA GLY A 108 3.63 -13.48 -8.61
C GLY A 108 2.18 -14.00 -8.70
N PRO A 109 1.78 -15.10 -8.02
CA PRO A 109 0.45 -15.69 -8.17
C PRO A 109 -0.72 -14.76 -7.81
N TRP A 110 -0.60 -13.95 -6.76
CA TRP A 110 -1.70 -13.08 -6.29
C TRP A 110 -1.64 -11.65 -6.85
N LEU A 111 -0.54 -11.28 -7.52
CA LEU A 111 -0.37 -9.98 -8.19
C LEU A 111 -0.73 -9.99 -9.68
N GLN A 112 -1.03 -11.16 -10.27
CA GLN A 112 -1.27 -11.32 -11.72
C GLN A 112 -2.36 -10.38 -12.27
N ASN A 113 -3.42 -10.14 -11.50
CA ASN A 113 -4.57 -9.34 -11.92
C ASN A 113 -4.58 -7.92 -11.35
N LEU A 114 -3.54 -7.54 -10.60
CA LEU A 114 -3.46 -6.23 -9.98
C LEU A 114 -3.34 -5.15 -11.05
N GLN A 115 -4.26 -4.19 -11.05
CA GLN A 115 -4.30 -3.06 -11.99
C GLN A 115 -4.08 -1.71 -11.30
N PHE A 116 -4.40 -1.61 -10.01
CA PHE A 116 -4.21 -0.40 -9.22
C PHE A 116 -3.47 -0.71 -7.94
N LEU A 117 -2.38 0.01 -7.72
CA LEU A 117 -1.59 -0.05 -6.49
C LEU A 117 -1.52 1.35 -5.87
N TYR A 118 -1.86 1.45 -4.59
CA TYR A 118 -1.67 2.66 -3.81
C TYR A 118 -0.87 2.38 -2.54
N LEU A 119 0.38 2.80 -2.56
CA LEU A 119 1.29 2.74 -1.42
C LEU A 119 1.20 4.07 -0.68
N ARG A 120 0.73 4.03 0.57
CA ARG A 120 0.52 5.19 1.41
C ARG A 120 1.58 5.27 2.51
N ARG A 121 1.80 6.48 3.01
CA ARG A 121 2.61 6.76 4.21
C ARG A 121 4.02 6.18 4.21
N ILE A 122 4.67 6.07 3.04
CA ILE A 122 6.07 5.62 2.98
C ILE A 122 6.95 6.70 3.61
N HIS A 123 7.72 6.40 4.66
CA HIS A 123 8.56 7.43 5.26
C HIS A 123 9.63 7.94 4.30
N GLU A 124 9.91 9.24 4.38
CA GLU A 124 10.84 9.94 3.51
C GLU A 124 12.25 9.34 3.41
N GLU A 125 12.73 8.72 4.49
CA GLU A 125 14.05 8.09 4.54
C GLU A 125 14.07 6.74 3.79
N CYS A 126 12.91 6.12 3.59
CA CYS A 126 12.79 4.80 2.99
C CYS A 126 13.03 4.84 1.47
N ASP A 127 13.98 4.05 0.96
CA ASP A 127 14.15 3.90 -0.48
C ASP A 127 12.80 3.49 -1.12
N LEU A 128 12.56 3.92 -2.36
CA LEU A 128 11.36 3.59 -3.14
C LEU A 128 11.64 2.48 -4.16
N ASP A 129 12.91 2.13 -4.38
CA ASP A 129 13.32 1.17 -5.40
C ASP A 129 12.68 -0.22 -5.22
N TRP A 130 12.38 -0.62 -3.97
CA TRP A 130 11.62 -1.85 -3.68
C TRP A 130 10.24 -1.90 -4.33
N THR A 131 9.62 -0.76 -4.63
CA THR A 131 8.29 -0.74 -5.27
C THR A 131 8.34 -1.22 -6.72
N LEU A 132 9.53 -1.24 -7.35
CA LEU A 132 9.74 -1.82 -8.68
C LEU A 132 9.41 -3.32 -8.71
N PHE A 133 9.42 -3.97 -7.55
CA PHE A 133 8.95 -5.33 -7.37
C PHE A 133 7.54 -5.54 -7.93
N PHE A 134 6.65 -4.57 -7.70
CA PHE A 134 5.27 -4.65 -8.21
C PHE A 134 5.22 -4.54 -9.72
N LEU A 135 6.15 -3.82 -10.34
CA LEU A 135 6.26 -3.81 -11.80
C LEU A 135 6.64 -5.21 -12.30
N GLN A 136 7.56 -5.90 -11.63
CA GLN A 136 7.92 -7.25 -12.02
C GLN A 136 6.78 -8.27 -11.79
N ALA A 137 6.08 -8.17 -10.66
CA ALA A 137 5.13 -9.18 -10.22
C ALA A 137 3.68 -8.95 -10.71
N ALA A 138 3.32 -7.71 -11.08
CA ALA A 138 1.99 -7.34 -11.56
C ALA A 138 2.03 -6.89 -13.03
N PRO A 139 1.95 -7.84 -14.00
CA PRO A 139 2.07 -7.53 -15.42
C PRO A 139 0.92 -6.66 -15.96
N LEU A 140 -0.23 -6.65 -15.27
CA LEU A 140 -1.42 -5.87 -15.64
C LEU A 140 -1.54 -4.53 -14.90
N LEU A 141 -0.53 -4.13 -14.11
CA LEU A 141 -0.58 -2.90 -13.33
C LEU A 141 -0.71 -1.68 -14.25
N LYS A 142 -1.78 -0.90 -14.10
CA LYS A 142 -2.08 0.27 -14.95
C LYS A 142 -1.76 1.58 -14.25
N ARG A 143 -2.01 1.65 -12.94
CA ARG A 143 -1.83 2.85 -12.14
C ARG A 143 -1.13 2.51 -10.83
N MET A 144 -0.07 3.27 -10.54
CA MET A 144 0.65 3.19 -9.28
C MET A 144 0.68 4.57 -8.62
N ILE A 145 0.23 4.65 -7.37
CA ILE A 145 0.29 5.84 -6.54
C ILE A 145 1.20 5.56 -5.36
N VAL A 146 2.15 6.46 -5.12
CA VAL A 146 3.08 6.41 -4.01
C VAL A 146 2.95 7.70 -3.21
N GLU A 147 2.60 7.61 -1.94
CA GLU A 147 2.47 8.74 -1.04
C GLU A 147 3.50 8.62 0.08
N ILE A 148 4.38 9.62 0.13
CA ILE A 148 5.48 9.69 1.08
C ILE A 148 5.03 10.53 2.29
N LEU A 149 5.28 10.01 3.49
CA LEU A 149 5.03 10.67 4.75
C LEU A 149 6.31 11.29 5.30
N TYR A 150 6.19 12.53 5.74
CA TYR A 150 7.22 13.25 6.46
C TYR A 150 7.05 13.10 7.95
N ARG A 151 8.16 13.03 8.68
CA ARG A 151 8.11 13.24 10.12
C ARG A 151 7.53 14.63 10.37
N LEU A 152 6.33 14.69 10.96
CA LEU A 152 5.82 15.93 11.51
C LEU A 152 6.75 16.35 12.65
N SER A 153 7.72 17.20 12.34
CA SER A 153 8.27 18.09 13.37
C SER A 153 7.08 18.89 13.90
N LYS A 154 6.88 18.86 15.21
CA LYS A 154 5.77 19.45 15.97
C LYS A 154 5.53 20.93 15.67
N VAL A 155 4.99 21.32 14.53
CA VAL A 155 4.36 22.64 14.32
C VAL A 155 3.34 22.49 13.21
N TRP A 156 2.07 22.32 13.57
CA TRP A 156 0.97 22.73 12.70
C TRP A 156 0.27 23.87 13.43
N ASP A 157 0.61 25.10 13.05
CA ASP A 157 -0.25 26.23 13.29
C ASP A 157 -1.13 26.42 12.05
N HIS A 158 -2.43 26.38 12.33
CA HIS A 158 -3.54 26.94 11.58
C HIS A 158 -4.18 26.12 10.44
N THR A 159 -5.32 25.53 10.82
CA THR A 159 -6.64 25.84 10.27
C THR A 159 -6.82 25.60 8.77
N SER A 160 -7.32 24.42 8.40
CA SER A 160 -8.72 24.28 7.96
C SER A 160 -8.99 22.93 7.30
N CYS A 161 -10.16 22.38 7.67
CA CYS A 161 -10.97 21.40 6.94
C CYS A 161 -10.65 19.90 7.09
N ALA A 162 -11.38 19.33 8.07
CA ALA A 162 -12.06 18.05 8.08
C ALA A 162 -11.22 16.76 8.28
N HIS A 163 -11.24 16.30 9.54
CA HIS A 163 -11.07 14.91 9.97
C HIS A 163 -9.83 14.16 9.47
N GLU A 164 -8.65 14.63 9.86
CA GLU A 164 -7.50 13.73 10.02
C GLU A 164 -7.17 13.71 11.51
N GLU A 165 -7.57 12.62 12.16
CA GLU A 165 -7.25 12.31 13.55
C GLU A 165 -5.74 12.42 13.75
N ASP A 166 -5.33 13.13 14.80
CA ASP A 166 -3.93 13.28 15.21
C ASP A 166 -3.18 11.95 15.03
N GLU A 167 -2.13 11.95 14.21
CA GLU A 167 -1.35 10.76 13.93
C GLU A 167 -0.89 10.13 15.25
N PRO A 168 -1.32 8.89 15.58
CA PRO A 168 -0.98 8.29 16.86
C PRO A 168 0.54 8.22 16.99
N LYS A 169 1.12 8.71 18.09
CA LYS A 169 2.57 8.61 18.36
C LYS A 169 3.10 7.18 18.18
N GLU A 170 2.25 6.20 18.47
CA GLU A 170 2.50 4.77 18.27
C GLU A 170 2.80 4.42 16.79
N PHE A 171 2.22 5.13 15.81
CA PHE A 171 2.48 4.92 14.39
C PHE A 171 3.88 5.38 13.99
N THR A 172 4.31 6.56 14.47
CA THR A 172 5.67 7.05 14.24
C THR A 172 6.71 6.09 14.84
N GLU A 173 6.45 5.56 16.03
CA GLU A 173 7.30 4.57 16.71
C GLU A 173 7.30 3.21 15.97
N LEU A 174 6.15 2.75 15.48
CA LEU A 174 6.03 1.52 14.69
C LEU A 174 6.80 1.63 13.36
N CYS A 175 6.65 2.74 12.64
CA CYS A 175 7.42 3.01 11.43
C CYS A 175 8.94 2.99 11.73
N GLN A 176 9.38 3.63 12.81
CA GLN A 176 10.79 3.61 13.24
C GLN A 176 11.30 2.20 13.55
N LEU A 177 10.50 1.35 14.21
CA LEU A 177 10.86 -0.04 14.47
C LEU A 177 10.98 -0.87 13.17
N LEU A 178 10.06 -0.68 12.23
CA LEU A 178 10.12 -1.30 10.91
C LEU A 178 11.36 -0.85 10.11
N TYR A 179 11.77 0.43 10.24
CA TYR A 179 13.02 0.93 9.67
C TYR A 179 14.26 0.32 10.30
N GLN A 180 14.30 0.16 11.63
CA GLN A 180 15.47 -0.36 12.34
C GLN A 180 15.67 -1.86 12.10
N LYS A 181 14.60 -2.62 11.86
CA LYS A 181 14.66 -4.07 11.55
C LYS A 181 15.24 -4.38 10.16
N LYS A 182 15.50 -3.34 9.35
CA LYS A 182 16.01 -3.38 7.98
C LYS A 182 17.49 -3.81 7.84
N GLY A 183 18.22 -4.01 8.94
CA GLY A 183 19.66 -4.24 8.93
C GLY A 183 20.15 -5.42 8.08
N ASP A 184 19.42 -6.54 8.00
CA ASP A 184 20.07 -7.82 7.63
C ASP A 184 19.44 -8.64 6.49
N SER A 185 18.35 -8.24 5.83
CA SER A 185 17.76 -9.15 4.82
C SER A 185 16.86 -8.51 3.76
N LEU A 186 17.43 -7.76 2.82
CA LEU A 186 16.76 -7.40 1.58
C LEU A 186 17.76 -7.42 0.42
N THR A 187 17.74 -8.50 -0.36
CA THR A 187 18.62 -8.76 -1.52
C THR A 187 17.86 -8.68 -2.85
N TRP A 188 16.75 -7.94 -2.90
CA TRP A 188 16.02 -7.74 -4.16
C TRP A 188 16.46 -6.44 -4.80
N ASP A 189 17.20 -6.58 -5.90
CA ASP A 189 17.52 -5.51 -6.83
C ASP A 189 16.70 -5.71 -8.11
N ALA A 190 16.07 -4.64 -8.60
CA ALA A 190 15.36 -4.69 -9.87
C ALA A 190 16.35 -5.01 -11.00
N PRO A 191 16.02 -5.93 -11.92
CA PRO A 191 16.85 -6.18 -13.09
C PRO A 191 17.05 -4.89 -13.91
N ASP A 192 18.26 -4.68 -14.43
CA ASP A 192 18.57 -3.50 -15.26
C ASP A 192 17.73 -3.44 -16.56
N ASP A 193 17.22 -4.58 -17.02
CA ASP A 193 16.41 -4.74 -18.22
C ASP A 193 14.91 -4.93 -17.94
N LEU A 194 14.45 -4.62 -16.72
CA LEU A 194 13.04 -4.70 -16.34
C LEU A 194 12.18 -3.91 -17.34
N LYS A 195 11.16 -4.56 -17.90
CA LYS A 195 10.18 -3.93 -18.79
C LYS A 195 8.76 -4.18 -18.32
N HIS A 196 8.00 -3.11 -18.17
CA HIS A 196 6.57 -3.10 -17.88
C HIS A 196 5.81 -2.42 -19.02
N TYR A 197 4.81 -3.11 -19.54
CA TYR A 197 4.09 -2.65 -20.74
C TYR A 197 2.68 -2.12 -20.45
N CYS A 198 2.14 -2.29 -19.24
CA CYS A 198 0.77 -1.90 -18.93
C CYS A 198 0.67 -0.65 -18.04
N LEU A 199 1.75 -0.24 -17.36
CA LEU A 199 1.73 0.93 -16.49
C LEU A 199 1.54 2.18 -17.33
N LYS A 200 0.44 2.89 -17.10
CA LYS A 200 0.05 4.13 -17.78
C LYS A 200 0.26 5.35 -16.92
N GLU A 201 0.08 5.20 -15.61
CA GLU A 201 0.09 6.33 -14.69
C GLU A 201 0.93 6.05 -13.45
N LEU A 202 1.88 6.94 -13.17
CA LEU A 202 2.61 7.01 -11.91
C LEU A 202 2.33 8.35 -11.24
N ILE A 203 1.87 8.30 -9.99
CA ILE A 203 1.69 9.48 -9.14
C ILE A 203 2.57 9.32 -7.91
N VAL A 204 3.41 10.30 -7.63
CA VAL A 204 4.25 10.34 -6.42
C VAL A 204 3.95 11.61 -5.66
N ASN A 205 3.44 11.47 -4.45
CA ASN A 205 3.01 12.57 -3.59
C ASN A 205 3.93 12.71 -2.39
N GLY A 206 4.11 13.96 -1.97
CA GLY A 206 4.85 14.31 -0.76
C GLY A 206 6.34 14.03 -0.90
N TYR A 207 7.01 14.42 -1.98
CA TYR A 207 8.48 14.40 -2.00
C TYR A 207 9.09 15.74 -1.52
N GLN A 208 10.33 15.69 -1.03
CA GLN A 208 11.15 16.80 -0.50
C GLN A 208 12.53 16.73 -1.15
N ILE A 209 13.16 15.55 -1.11
CA ILE A 209 14.48 15.29 -1.69
C ILE A 209 14.32 15.05 -3.19
N GLU A 210 14.57 16.08 -3.99
CA GLU A 210 14.47 16.03 -5.45
C GLU A 210 15.33 14.93 -6.04
N GLU A 211 16.56 14.72 -5.57
CA GLU A 211 17.45 13.69 -6.11
C GLU A 211 16.89 12.27 -5.97
N LYS A 212 16.33 11.92 -4.81
CA LYS A 212 15.74 10.61 -4.56
C LYS A 212 14.49 10.38 -5.40
N PHE A 213 13.63 11.39 -5.48
CA PHE A 213 12.45 11.37 -6.35
C PHE A 213 12.86 11.22 -7.83
N MET A 214 13.85 11.98 -8.29
CA MET A 214 14.35 11.95 -9.66
C MET A 214 15.00 10.61 -10.00
N ARG A 215 15.79 10.04 -9.07
CA ARG A 215 16.37 8.70 -9.22
C ARG A 215 15.28 7.64 -9.34
N TYR A 216 14.32 7.63 -8.41
CA TYR A 216 13.22 6.68 -8.43
C TYR A 216 12.37 6.78 -9.70
N THR A 217 11.93 7.98 -10.06
CA THR A 217 11.11 8.20 -11.26
C THR A 217 11.84 7.83 -12.53
N ARG A 218 13.15 8.10 -12.62
CA ARG A 218 13.99 7.65 -13.74
C ARG A 218 13.92 6.12 -13.89
N ARG A 219 14.14 5.38 -12.80
CA ARG A 219 14.08 3.90 -12.83
C ARG A 219 12.70 3.39 -13.27
N VAL A 220 11.61 4.00 -12.78
CA VAL A 220 10.26 3.60 -13.19
C VAL A 220 10.01 3.92 -14.66
N VAL A 221 10.44 5.08 -15.15
CA VAL A 221 10.28 5.50 -16.55
C VAL A 221 11.09 4.61 -17.50
N GLU A 222 12.31 4.24 -17.11
CA GLU A 222 13.15 3.29 -17.87
C GLU A 222 12.48 1.91 -17.95
N ALA A 223 11.81 1.47 -16.87
CA ALA A 223 11.10 0.20 -16.85
C ALA A 223 9.73 0.24 -17.57
N ALA A 224 8.97 1.32 -17.42
CA ALA A 224 7.59 1.43 -17.89
C ALA A 224 7.51 1.98 -19.32
N VAL A 225 7.60 1.07 -20.29
CA VAL A 225 7.67 1.37 -21.74
C VAL A 225 6.49 2.22 -22.24
N ASN A 226 5.31 2.03 -21.65
CA ASN A 226 4.06 2.64 -22.11
C ASN A 226 3.50 3.67 -21.12
N LEU A 227 4.35 4.23 -20.25
CA LEU A 227 3.95 5.26 -19.28
C LEU A 227 3.48 6.52 -20.01
N GLU A 228 2.27 6.98 -19.69
CA GLU A 228 1.63 8.14 -20.34
C GLU A 228 1.62 9.37 -19.43
N LEU A 229 1.53 9.15 -18.12
CA LEU A 229 1.37 10.21 -17.12
C LEU A 229 2.31 9.97 -15.93
N LEU A 230 3.09 11.01 -15.62
CA LEU A 230 3.89 11.10 -14.40
C LEU A 230 3.48 12.37 -13.66
N ILE A 231 3.00 12.23 -12.43
CA ILE A 231 2.66 13.36 -11.56
C ILE A 231 3.56 13.30 -10.33
N GLY A 232 4.25 14.41 -10.06
CA GLY A 232 4.97 14.63 -8.82
C GLY A 232 4.28 15.74 -8.02
N CYS A 233 3.74 15.43 -6.84
CA CYS A 233 3.29 16.46 -5.92
C CYS A 233 4.33 16.68 -4.83
N LYS A 234 4.97 17.86 -4.84
CA LYS A 234 5.79 18.29 -3.70
C LYS A 234 4.84 18.65 -2.56
N LYS A 235 5.31 18.52 -1.31
CA LYS A 235 4.54 18.78 -0.06
C LYS A 235 3.71 20.08 -0.07
N TYR A 236 4.02 21.05 -0.94
CA TYR A 236 3.35 22.35 -1.04
C TYR A 236 3.08 22.83 -2.49
N LYS A 237 3.31 22.01 -3.54
CA LYS A 237 3.12 22.39 -4.96
C LYS A 237 2.89 21.17 -5.88
N LEU A 238 1.96 21.28 -6.82
CA LEU A 238 1.70 20.29 -7.88
C LEU A 238 2.65 20.48 -9.08
N TYR A 239 3.33 19.41 -9.50
CA TYR A 239 4.07 19.35 -10.78
C TYR A 239 3.44 18.26 -11.67
N ILE A 240 2.92 18.67 -12.83
CA ILE A 240 2.38 17.76 -13.85
C ILE A 240 3.37 17.72 -14.99
N SER A 241 3.92 16.55 -15.30
CA SER A 241 4.67 16.33 -16.54
C SER A 241 3.92 15.35 -17.44
N CYS A 242 3.39 15.86 -18.56
CA CYS A 242 2.90 15.03 -19.65
C CYS A 242 4.11 14.57 -20.49
N ILE A 243 4.35 13.25 -20.59
CA ILE A 243 5.50 12.65 -21.30
C ILE A 243 5.31 12.69 -22.84
N ARG A 244 4.48 13.61 -23.37
CA ARG A 244 4.45 13.88 -24.81
C ARG A 244 5.37 15.04 -25.12
N LEU A 245 6.66 14.73 -25.23
CA LEU A 245 7.72 15.36 -26.05
C LEU A 245 9.06 15.21 -25.32
N PHE A 246 10.07 14.79 -26.07
CA PHE A 246 11.43 14.40 -25.69
C PHE A 246 12.29 15.46 -24.95
N ASN A 247 11.70 16.51 -24.37
CA ASN A 247 12.38 17.52 -23.58
C ASN A 247 11.74 17.60 -22.19
N TRP A 248 12.45 17.07 -21.19
CA TRP A 248 12.07 17.12 -19.77
C TRP A 248 12.05 18.56 -19.26
N GLN A 249 10.90 19.24 -19.35
CA GLN A 249 10.65 20.49 -18.65
C GLN A 249 9.50 20.28 -17.66
N PHE A 250 9.84 20.28 -16.36
CA PHE A 250 8.84 20.40 -15.31
C PHE A 250 8.20 21.79 -15.42
N LYS A 251 6.91 21.85 -15.70
CA LYS A 251 6.15 23.09 -15.59
C LYS A 251 5.54 23.16 -14.20
N GLU A 252 5.90 24.19 -13.43
CA GLU A 252 5.15 24.56 -12.23
C GLU A 252 3.71 24.85 -12.64
N CYS A 253 2.73 24.20 -12.00
CA CYS A 253 1.35 24.62 -12.15
C CYS A 253 1.20 25.97 -11.44
N PRO A 254 0.66 27.02 -12.10
CA PRO A 254 0.34 28.26 -11.41
C PRO A 254 -0.70 27.96 -10.33
N VAL A 255 -0.39 28.42 -9.11
CA VAL A 255 -1.34 28.42 -7.99
C VAL A 255 -2.53 29.28 -8.42
N ILE A 256 -3.73 28.70 -8.47
CA ILE A 256 -4.99 29.45 -8.66
C ILE A 256 -5.35 30.10 -7.34
#